data_AF-A0A1E7F8B1-F1
#
_entry.id   AF-A0A1E7F8B1-F1
#
_cell.length_a   1.000
_cell.length_b   1.000
_cell.length_c   1.000
_cell.angle_alpha   90.00
_cell.angle_beta   90.00
_cell.angle_gamma   90.00
#
_symmetry.space_group_name_H-M   'P 1'
#
loop_
_entity.id
_entity.type
_entity.pdbx_description
1 polymer ?
#
loop_
_entity_poly.entity_id
_entity_poly.type
_entity_poly.pdbx_seq_one_letter_code
_entity_poly.pdbx_strand_id
1 'polypeptide(L)'
;MDDPNVENEDDGEQQEAQAEEQEQLDAAAAVAAETKQRHLKISSILERKEKFTYRNRNKINVLIKEFLEKLGDDIHDMFFDTTYDADTDTYHGLESDCDTEEEVETAIRFFPEVLSRRKAVYEGHLHYPIQALALAHDVHNQDFCISFIPIVARLAIEFDLFEEDERGGLLCLDSDGDNVLHLLMDTDDHQEQHEAVDDKYLQALIKLRQLDLLKKEDIQSYDLLHCLCIGGTFPENRYKMLVEWDPNALTQTDRFGRVPLNCSMVGGFNAPTIQGFQSVFEYGIRYFPKKKGISLLFHKPNSLLTPFQYACKKYGGEKVKKIIKDTLARYSRSTPINSADAVLSAAIDESVHLDVIRVRVESDSNTAPTTTTTSSKRRDETFLDIYSFRVGSTIYSPALQIHPAIASNNPSSMVEI
;
A
#
# COMPACT_ATOMS: atom_id res chain seq x y z
N MET A 1 55.10 51.50 5.30
CA MET A 1 53.85 50.86 4.86
C MET A 1 53.58 49.84 5.94
N ASP A 2 52.70 50.25 6.84
CA ASP A 2 52.47 49.62 8.13
C ASP A 2 51.62 48.37 7.92
N ASP A 3 52.16 47.22 8.32
CA ASP A 3 51.44 45.95 8.35
C ASP A 3 50.44 46.00 9.52
N PRO A 4 49.14 45.75 9.27
CA PRO A 4 48.15 45.70 10.33
C PRO A 4 48.35 44.42 11.13
N ASN A 5 48.69 44.61 12.40
CA ASN A 5 48.73 43.59 13.44
C ASN A 5 47.33 43.00 13.60
N VAL A 6 47.08 41.84 13.00
CA VAL A 6 45.85 41.07 13.18
C VAL A 6 45.96 40.39 14.54
N GLU A 7 45.29 40.96 15.53
CA GLU A 7 45.19 40.41 16.88
C GLU A 7 44.37 39.11 16.83
N ASN A 8 45.03 37.98 17.16
CA ASN A 8 44.45 36.66 17.37
C ASN A 8 43.56 36.68 18.63
N GLU A 9 42.30 37.07 18.50
CA GLU A 9 41.30 36.96 19.58
C GLU A 9 40.49 35.65 19.55
N ASP A 10 40.87 34.67 18.71
CA ASP A 10 40.07 33.47 18.42
C ASP A 10 40.47 32.21 19.23
N ASP A 11 41.52 32.27 20.06
CA ASP A 11 42.03 31.09 20.81
C ASP A 11 41.23 30.77 22.09
N GLY A 12 40.37 31.67 22.56
CA GLY A 12 39.61 31.51 23.80
C GLY A 12 38.39 30.59 23.67
N GLU A 13 37.60 30.78 22.62
CA GLU A 13 36.37 30.00 22.38
C GLU A 13 36.68 28.52 22.08
N GLN A 14 37.82 28.26 21.44
CA GLN A 14 38.25 26.89 21.14
C GLN A 14 38.64 26.08 22.38
N GLN A 15 39.20 26.72 23.41
CA GLN A 15 39.55 26.03 24.66
C GLN A 15 38.33 25.76 25.54
N GLU A 16 37.34 26.64 25.54
CA GLU A 16 36.09 26.45 26.29
C GLU A 16 35.26 25.30 25.72
N ALA A 17 35.09 25.24 24.39
CA ALA A 17 34.41 24.14 23.72
C ALA A 17 35.07 22.76 23.98
N GLN A 18 36.40 22.70 24.00
CA GLN A 18 37.13 21.45 24.31
C GLN A 18 36.95 21.01 25.77
N ALA A 19 36.87 21.94 26.71
CA ALA A 19 36.64 21.63 28.11
C ALA A 19 35.23 21.10 28.34
N GLU A 20 34.21 21.70 27.70
CA GLU A 20 32.82 21.24 27.77
C GLU A 20 32.64 19.85 27.15
N GLU A 21 33.25 19.58 25.99
CA GLU A 21 33.21 18.26 25.36
C GLU A 21 33.85 17.18 26.25
N GLN A 22 35.00 17.49 26.86
CA GLN A 22 35.66 16.54 27.78
C GLN A 22 34.83 16.29 29.04
N GLU A 23 34.17 17.31 29.60
CA GLU A 23 33.27 17.15 30.75
C GLU A 23 32.06 16.28 30.40
N GLN A 24 31.47 16.46 29.23
CA GLN A 24 30.37 15.61 28.75
C GLN A 24 30.81 14.16 28.56
N LEU A 25 32.01 13.92 28.00
CA LEU A 25 32.57 12.57 27.85
C LEU A 25 32.83 11.91 29.20
N ASP A 26 33.40 12.63 30.16
CA ASP A 26 33.68 12.11 31.50
C ASP A 26 32.37 11.81 32.25
N ALA A 27 31.35 12.66 32.12
CA ALA A 27 30.02 12.44 32.69
C ALA A 27 29.33 11.20 32.07
N ALA A 28 29.35 11.06 30.74
CA ALA A 28 28.79 9.90 30.04
C ALA A 28 29.51 8.59 30.44
N ALA A 29 30.83 8.63 30.56
CA ALA A 29 31.63 7.49 31.01
C ALA A 29 31.30 7.08 32.46
N ALA A 30 31.09 8.05 33.35
CA ALA A 30 30.68 7.80 34.73
C ALA A 30 29.29 7.14 34.81
N VAL A 31 28.31 7.64 34.04
CA VAL A 31 26.95 7.05 33.97
C VAL A 31 27.00 5.63 33.42
N ALA A 32 27.79 5.37 32.37
CA ALA A 32 27.96 4.05 31.80
C ALA A 32 28.61 3.06 32.79
N ALA A 33 29.63 3.50 33.54
CA ALA A 33 30.28 2.70 34.56
C ALA A 33 29.32 2.34 35.72
N GLU A 34 28.52 3.30 36.19
CA GLU A 34 27.51 3.06 37.21
C GLU A 34 26.44 2.07 36.74
N THR A 35 25.95 2.25 35.51
CA THR A 35 24.96 1.36 34.89
C THR A 35 25.49 -0.07 34.79
N LYS A 36 26.73 -0.24 34.32
CA LYS A 36 27.40 -1.55 34.28
C LYS A 36 27.53 -2.17 35.66
N GLN A 37 27.84 -1.38 36.69
CA GLN A 37 27.90 -1.85 38.07
C GLN A 37 26.53 -2.34 38.57
N ARG A 38 25.45 -1.62 38.26
CA ARG A 38 24.07 -2.02 38.59
C ARG A 38 23.71 -3.34 37.92
N HIS A 39 24.02 -3.51 36.62
CA HIS A 39 23.78 -4.77 35.89
C HIS A 39 24.53 -5.95 36.51
N LEU A 40 25.83 -5.79 36.80
CA LEU A 40 26.61 -6.85 37.46
C LEU A 40 26.04 -7.24 38.82
N LYS A 41 25.53 -6.26 39.59
CA LYS A 41 24.90 -6.52 40.88
C LYS A 41 23.57 -7.28 40.71
N ILE A 42 22.74 -6.91 39.74
CA ILE A 42 21.48 -7.61 39.44
C ILE A 42 21.78 -9.06 39.02
N SER A 43 22.69 -9.28 38.07
CA SER A 43 23.08 -10.62 37.63
C SER A 43 23.59 -11.48 38.78
N SER A 44 24.44 -10.93 39.65
CA SER A 44 24.95 -11.63 40.84
C SER A 44 23.84 -12.00 41.83
N ILE A 45 22.83 -11.14 42.02
CA ILE A 45 21.66 -11.44 42.85
C ILE A 45 20.83 -12.58 42.23
N LEU A 46 20.61 -12.55 40.91
CA LEU A 46 19.85 -13.56 40.19
C LEU A 46 20.55 -14.93 40.18
N GLU A 47 21.86 -14.98 39.91
CA GLU A 47 22.67 -16.21 39.95
C GLU A 47 22.66 -16.88 41.33
N ARG A 48 22.60 -16.08 42.39
CA ARG A 48 22.64 -16.56 43.79
C ARG A 48 21.27 -16.65 44.43
N LYS A 49 20.20 -16.49 43.67
CA LYS A 49 18.81 -16.45 44.14
C LYS A 49 18.47 -17.60 45.10
N GLU A 50 18.86 -18.83 44.79
CA GLU A 50 18.58 -20.02 45.62
C GLU A 50 19.26 -20.02 46.99
N LYS A 51 20.29 -19.20 47.20
CA LYS A 51 21.02 -19.08 48.48
C LYS A 51 20.36 -18.10 49.45
N PHE A 52 19.39 -17.30 49.00
CA PHE A 52 18.68 -16.35 49.86
C PHE A 52 17.60 -17.05 50.71
N THR A 53 17.23 -16.41 51.82
CA THR A 53 16.11 -16.87 52.65
C THR A 53 14.81 -16.93 51.84
N TYR A 54 13.87 -17.80 52.23
CA TYR A 54 12.59 -17.96 51.53
C TYR A 54 11.84 -16.63 51.33
N ARG A 55 11.81 -15.76 52.37
CA ARG A 55 11.21 -14.42 52.29
C ARG A 55 11.84 -13.55 51.19
N ASN A 56 13.17 -13.56 51.07
CA ASN A 56 13.87 -12.78 50.07
C ASN A 56 13.69 -13.36 48.66
N ARG A 57 13.71 -14.70 48.51
CA ARG A 57 13.41 -15.37 47.24
C ARG A 57 12.02 -15.00 46.70
N ASN A 58 11.00 -14.99 47.55
CA ASN A 58 9.65 -14.59 47.16
C ASN A 58 9.59 -13.12 46.71
N LYS A 59 10.25 -12.21 47.42
CA LYS A 59 10.32 -10.80 46.98
C LYS A 59 11.03 -10.63 45.65
N ILE A 60 12.14 -11.34 45.45
CA ILE A 60 12.87 -11.34 44.18
C ILE A 60 11.97 -11.88 43.06
N ASN A 61 11.21 -12.95 43.30
CA ASN A 61 10.25 -13.48 42.31
C ASN A 61 9.18 -12.47 41.92
N VAL A 62 8.58 -11.78 42.89
CA VAL A 62 7.56 -10.76 42.63
C VAL A 62 8.15 -9.62 41.79
N LEU A 63 9.32 -9.10 42.15
CA LEU A 63 9.97 -8.03 41.39
C LEU A 63 10.36 -8.45 39.98
N ILE A 64 10.87 -9.68 39.79
CA ILE A 64 11.17 -10.20 38.45
C ILE A 64 9.89 -10.28 37.62
N LYS A 65 8.80 -10.80 38.21
CA LYS A 65 7.53 -10.92 37.52
C LYS A 65 7.00 -9.55 37.09
N GLU A 66 6.94 -8.59 38.01
CA GLU A 66 6.49 -7.22 37.71
C GLU A 66 7.36 -6.54 36.64
N PHE A 67 8.68 -6.76 36.68
CA PHE A 67 9.59 -6.24 35.67
C PHE A 67 9.32 -6.84 34.28
N LEU A 68 9.16 -8.17 34.19
CA LEU A 68 8.90 -8.85 32.92
C LEU A 68 7.53 -8.48 32.34
N GLU A 69 6.49 -8.39 33.18
CA GLU A 69 5.16 -7.96 32.75
C GLU A 69 5.21 -6.54 32.18
N LYS A 70 5.82 -5.60 32.90
CA LYS A 70 5.97 -4.21 32.43
C LYS A 70 6.79 -4.12 31.16
N LEU A 71 7.94 -4.78 31.09
CA LEU A 71 8.78 -4.75 29.89
C LEU A 71 8.06 -5.35 28.67
N GLY A 72 7.31 -6.44 28.88
CA GLY A 72 6.48 -7.01 27.82
C GLY A 72 5.40 -6.04 27.36
N ASP A 73 4.70 -5.38 28.28
CA ASP A 73 3.71 -4.34 28.00
C ASP A 73 4.34 -3.14 27.26
N ASP A 74 5.51 -2.66 27.68
CA ASP A 74 6.24 -1.58 27.03
C ASP A 74 6.61 -1.96 25.57
N ILE A 75 7.10 -3.20 25.35
CA ILE A 75 7.40 -3.72 24.00
C ILE A 75 6.12 -3.85 23.15
N HIS A 76 4.99 -4.19 23.76
CA HIS A 76 3.72 -4.26 23.03
C HIS A 76 3.24 -2.87 22.65
N ASP A 77 3.31 -1.91 23.57
CA ASP A 77 2.92 -0.52 23.36
C ASP A 77 3.74 0.15 22.26
N MET A 78 5.03 -0.21 22.12
CA MET A 78 5.92 0.23 21.06
C MET A 78 5.37 0.01 19.62
N PHE A 79 4.50 -0.99 19.40
CA PHE A 79 3.87 -1.22 18.10
C PHE A 79 2.64 -0.34 17.82
N PHE A 80 2.08 0.29 18.84
CA PHE A 80 0.83 1.07 18.77
C PHE A 80 1.02 2.54 19.08
N ASP A 81 2.14 2.91 19.70
CA ASP A 81 2.44 4.28 20.02
C ASP A 81 2.74 5.04 18.72
N THR A 82 1.69 5.68 18.21
CA THR A 82 1.69 6.48 16.99
C THR A 82 1.20 7.90 17.29
N THR A 83 0.93 8.19 18.57
CA THR A 83 0.39 9.48 18.99
C THR A 83 1.53 10.45 19.20
N TYR A 84 1.63 11.43 18.30
CA TYR A 84 2.47 12.60 18.51
C TYR A 84 1.85 13.47 19.62
N ASP A 85 2.26 13.23 20.87
CA ASP A 85 2.03 14.18 21.96
C ASP A 85 3.22 15.14 22.03
N ALA A 86 3.05 16.30 21.39
CA ALA A 86 4.06 17.36 21.27
C ALA A 86 4.59 17.85 22.64
N ASP A 87 3.87 17.59 23.73
CA ASP A 87 4.23 18.05 25.06
C ASP A 87 5.04 17.02 25.86
N THR A 88 5.30 15.83 25.31
CA THR A 88 6.02 14.76 26.00
C THR A 88 7.27 14.31 25.25
N ASP A 89 8.45 14.46 25.85
CA ASP A 89 9.75 13.91 25.37
C ASP A 89 9.80 12.36 25.43
N THR A 90 8.65 11.69 25.39
CA THR A 90 8.55 10.23 25.48
C THR A 90 8.70 9.60 24.10
N TYR A 91 9.51 8.54 24.04
CA TYR A 91 9.77 7.72 22.86
C TYR A 91 8.48 7.33 22.11
N HIS A 92 8.47 7.56 20.79
CA HIS A 92 7.26 7.56 19.95
C HIS A 92 7.03 6.25 19.19
N GLY A 93 7.25 5.11 19.85
CA GLY A 93 7.12 3.79 19.22
C GLY A 93 8.27 3.47 18.25
N LEU A 94 8.07 2.46 17.39
CA LEU A 94 9.09 2.03 16.42
C LEU A 94 9.35 3.08 15.33
N GLU A 95 10.61 3.37 15.07
CA GLU A 95 11.01 4.31 14.02
C GLU A 95 12.11 3.68 13.15
N SER A 96 11.93 3.68 11.83
CA SER A 96 12.86 2.97 10.92
C SER A 96 14.28 3.53 10.91
N ASP A 97 14.44 4.77 11.37
CA ASP A 97 15.70 5.51 11.36
C ASP A 97 16.43 5.41 12.71
N CYS A 98 15.70 5.09 13.78
CA CYS A 98 16.24 4.91 15.12
C CYS A 98 16.43 3.44 15.48
N ASP A 99 15.47 2.59 15.11
CA ASP A 99 15.44 1.19 15.50
C ASP A 99 15.93 0.27 14.38
N THR A 100 16.77 -0.70 14.75
CA THR A 100 17.26 -1.73 13.82
C THR A 100 16.37 -2.97 13.82
N GLU A 101 16.35 -3.72 12.72
CA GLU A 101 15.63 -5.01 12.66
C GLU A 101 16.12 -5.98 13.75
N GLU A 102 17.42 -5.96 14.08
CA GLU A 102 18.01 -6.80 15.12
C GLU A 102 17.53 -6.44 16.53
N GLU A 103 17.34 -5.15 16.84
CA GLU A 103 16.81 -4.69 18.12
C GLU A 103 15.35 -5.11 18.28
N VAL A 104 14.54 -4.87 17.26
CA VAL A 104 13.12 -5.28 17.23
C VAL A 104 12.98 -6.79 17.33
N GLU A 105 13.77 -7.55 16.58
CA GLU A 105 13.79 -9.01 16.67
C GLU A 105 14.21 -9.48 18.06
N THR A 106 15.24 -8.86 18.66
CA THR A 106 15.69 -9.21 20.00
C THR A 106 14.57 -9.01 21.01
N ALA A 107 13.89 -7.86 20.97
CA ALA A 107 12.77 -7.56 21.86
C ALA A 107 11.63 -8.57 21.72
N ILE A 108 11.20 -8.88 20.49
CA ILE A 108 10.15 -9.87 20.21
C ILE A 108 10.55 -11.26 20.68
N ARG A 109 11.81 -11.68 20.51
CA ARG A 109 12.27 -13.01 20.94
C ARG A 109 12.22 -13.19 22.45
N PHE A 110 12.30 -12.11 23.23
CA PHE A 110 12.10 -12.17 24.68
C PHE A 110 10.63 -12.31 25.08
N PHE A 111 9.71 -11.75 24.28
CA PHE A 111 8.27 -11.72 24.56
C PHE A 111 7.45 -12.01 23.28
N PRO A 112 7.49 -13.23 22.74
CA PRO A 112 6.84 -13.53 21.47
C PRO A 112 5.32 -13.34 21.51
N GLU A 113 4.70 -13.57 22.67
CA GLU A 113 3.25 -13.46 22.87
C GLU A 113 2.71 -12.06 22.54
N VAL A 114 3.54 -11.02 22.59
CA VAL A 114 3.13 -9.64 22.29
C VAL A 114 2.56 -9.51 20.88
N LEU A 115 3.03 -10.30 19.91
CA LEU A 115 2.57 -10.26 18.53
C LEU A 115 1.11 -10.71 18.36
N SER A 116 0.58 -11.47 19.32
CA SER A 116 -0.81 -11.96 19.32
C SER A 116 -1.76 -11.10 20.17
N ARG A 117 -1.22 -10.15 20.95
CA ARG A 117 -2.02 -9.29 21.83
C ARG A 117 -2.65 -8.17 21.01
N ARG A 118 -3.99 -8.13 20.97
CA ARG A 118 -4.71 -7.05 20.29
C ARG A 118 -4.86 -5.83 21.21
N LYS A 119 -4.74 -4.62 20.65
CA LYS A 119 -4.98 -3.36 21.36
C LYS A 119 -6.02 -2.53 20.62
N ALA A 120 -6.83 -1.78 21.36
CA ALA A 120 -7.75 -0.82 20.79
C ALA A 120 -6.99 0.44 20.38
N VAL A 121 -7.03 0.82 19.11
CA VAL A 121 -6.33 2.01 18.59
C VAL A 121 -7.32 3.12 18.30
N TYR A 122 -8.15 2.94 17.26
CA TYR A 122 -9.17 3.90 16.85
C TYR A 122 -10.56 3.34 17.10
N GLU A 123 -11.45 4.16 17.67
CA GLU A 123 -12.88 3.85 17.83
C GLU A 123 -13.21 2.54 18.57
N GLY A 124 -12.24 1.99 19.32
CA GLY A 124 -12.38 0.71 20.01
C GLY A 124 -12.10 -0.52 19.15
N HIS A 125 -11.63 -0.36 17.91
CA HIS A 125 -11.23 -1.45 17.04
C HIS A 125 -9.92 -2.08 17.49
N LEU A 126 -9.95 -3.41 17.64
CA LEU A 126 -8.83 -4.20 18.13
C LEU A 126 -7.92 -4.61 16.97
N HIS A 127 -6.69 -4.13 16.97
CA HIS A 127 -5.68 -4.46 15.96
C HIS A 127 -4.58 -5.34 16.56
N TYR A 128 -4.05 -6.25 15.74
CA TYR A 128 -2.77 -6.89 16.02
C TYR A 128 -1.62 -5.90 15.80
N PRO A 129 -0.45 -6.11 16.46
CA PRO A 129 0.74 -5.28 16.26
C PRO A 129 1.13 -5.12 14.79
N ILE A 130 1.08 -6.20 14.00
CA ILE A 130 1.41 -6.14 12.57
C ILE A 130 0.44 -5.28 11.75
N GLN A 131 -0.84 -5.22 12.15
CA GLN A 131 -1.83 -4.32 11.53
C GLN A 131 -1.57 -2.89 11.97
N ALA A 132 -1.22 -2.66 13.23
CA ALA A 132 -0.87 -1.34 13.74
C ALA A 132 0.36 -0.75 13.01
N LEU A 133 1.38 -1.56 12.71
CA LEU A 133 2.54 -1.13 11.91
C LEU A 133 2.17 -0.71 10.49
N ALA A 134 1.11 -1.28 9.91
CA ALA A 134 0.61 -0.87 8.60
C ALA A 134 -0.31 0.36 8.67
N LEU A 135 -0.91 0.63 9.84
CA LEU A 135 -1.77 1.78 10.12
C LEU A 135 -1.03 2.99 10.69
N ALA A 136 0.22 2.82 11.13
CA ALA A 136 1.11 3.86 11.63
C ALA A 136 1.52 4.81 10.49
N HIS A 137 0.52 5.48 9.93
CA HIS A 137 0.62 6.56 8.98
C HIS A 137 0.46 7.85 9.77
N ASP A 138 1.57 8.51 10.07
CA ASP A 138 1.52 9.74 10.84
C ASP A 138 1.27 10.97 9.97
N VAL A 139 0.42 11.83 10.52
CA VAL A 139 0.00 13.18 10.11
C VAL A 139 1.21 14.13 9.96
N HIS A 140 2.39 13.72 10.43
CA HIS A 140 3.60 14.54 10.48
C HIS A 140 4.81 14.03 9.68
N ASN A 141 4.60 13.17 8.67
CA ASN A 141 5.68 12.65 7.81
C ASN A 141 6.76 11.85 8.56
N GLN A 142 6.44 11.23 9.70
CA GLN A 142 7.40 10.37 10.40
C GLN A 142 7.57 9.03 9.69
N ASP A 143 8.81 8.54 9.73
CA ASP A 143 9.30 7.44 8.93
C ASP A 143 8.63 6.11 9.30
N PHE A 144 7.81 5.63 8.38
CA PHE A 144 6.89 4.53 8.60
C PHE A 144 7.57 3.24 9.10
N CYS A 145 6.99 2.65 10.16
CA CYS A 145 7.36 1.35 10.74
C CYS A 145 7.12 0.14 9.80
N ILE A 146 6.66 0.38 8.56
CA ILE A 146 6.35 -0.64 7.54
C ILE A 146 7.55 -1.54 7.27
N SER A 147 8.77 -1.02 7.40
CA SER A 147 10.01 -1.79 7.24
C SER A 147 10.09 -3.00 8.16
N PHE A 148 9.40 -2.97 9.31
CA PHE A 148 9.39 -4.04 10.30
C PHE A 148 8.30 -5.10 10.05
N ILE A 149 7.33 -4.87 9.17
CA ILE A 149 6.27 -5.83 8.86
C ILE A 149 6.82 -7.21 8.42
N PRO A 150 7.81 -7.31 7.51
CA PRO A 150 8.36 -8.59 7.09
C PRO A 150 8.97 -9.40 8.24
N ILE A 151 9.70 -8.73 9.15
CA ILE A 151 10.35 -9.42 10.28
C ILE A 151 9.34 -9.84 11.34
N VAL A 152 8.34 -9.00 11.63
CA VAL A 152 7.25 -9.32 12.56
C VAL A 152 6.44 -10.53 12.05
N ALA A 153 6.07 -10.55 10.77
CA ALA A 153 5.35 -11.68 10.19
C ALA A 153 6.16 -12.98 10.26
N ARG A 154 7.46 -12.91 9.92
CA ARG A 154 8.38 -14.05 9.99
C ARG A 154 8.49 -14.60 11.42
N LEU A 155 8.66 -13.74 12.41
CA LEU A 155 8.76 -14.14 13.82
C LEU A 155 7.44 -14.71 14.33
N ALA A 156 6.30 -14.12 13.95
CA ALA A 156 4.99 -14.65 14.30
C ALA A 156 4.77 -16.09 13.80
N ILE A 157 5.27 -16.41 12.61
CA ILE A 157 5.27 -17.78 12.06
C ILE A 157 6.26 -18.67 12.82
N GLU A 158 7.47 -18.18 13.09
CA GLU A 158 8.50 -18.93 13.84
C GLU A 158 7.99 -19.39 15.21
N PHE A 159 7.18 -18.56 15.86
CA PHE A 159 6.60 -18.82 17.18
C PHE A 159 5.23 -19.50 17.15
N ASP A 160 4.69 -19.86 15.98
CA ASP A 160 3.40 -20.56 15.83
C ASP A 160 2.24 -19.80 16.53
N LEU A 161 2.21 -18.47 16.38
CA LEU A 161 1.25 -17.59 17.08
C LEU A 161 -0.10 -17.44 16.36
N PHE A 162 -0.16 -17.88 15.10
CA PHE A 162 -1.30 -17.71 14.19
C PHE A 162 -1.49 -19.00 13.39
N GLU A 163 -2.67 -19.17 12.81
CA GLU A 163 -2.92 -20.30 11.92
C GLU A 163 -2.05 -20.19 10.64
N GLU A 164 -1.75 -21.33 10.01
CA GLU A 164 -0.84 -21.39 8.85
C GLU A 164 -1.32 -20.51 7.69
N ASP A 165 -2.63 -20.42 7.48
CA ASP A 165 -3.26 -19.61 6.44
C ASP A 165 -3.31 -18.11 6.78
N GLU A 166 -3.19 -17.73 8.05
CA GLU A 166 -3.09 -16.34 8.50
C GLU A 166 -1.70 -15.74 8.22
N ARG A 167 -0.70 -16.58 7.96
CA ARG A 167 0.69 -16.22 7.59
C ARG A 167 1.33 -15.20 8.53
N GLY A 168 1.34 -15.51 9.82
CA GLY A 168 1.92 -14.63 10.85
C GLY A 168 1.12 -13.35 11.07
N GLY A 169 -0.21 -13.43 10.89
CA GLY A 169 -1.12 -12.30 11.07
C GLY A 169 -1.28 -11.39 9.86
N LEU A 170 -0.53 -11.60 8.76
CA LEU A 170 -0.65 -10.80 7.54
C LEU A 170 -2.04 -10.84 6.92
N LEU A 171 -2.71 -11.99 7.01
CA LEU A 171 -4.06 -12.20 6.46
C LEU A 171 -5.17 -12.10 7.50
N CYS A 172 -4.86 -11.75 8.74
CA CYS A 172 -5.89 -11.46 9.74
C CYS A 172 -6.70 -10.26 9.28
N LEU A 173 -8.03 -10.47 9.22
CA LEU A 173 -8.97 -9.40 8.93
C LEU A 173 -9.15 -8.52 10.16
N ASP A 174 -9.18 -7.22 9.96
CA ASP A 174 -9.63 -6.25 10.95
C ASP A 174 -11.16 -6.13 10.96
N SER A 175 -11.68 -5.09 11.61
CA SER A 175 -13.11 -4.80 11.71
C SER A 175 -13.76 -4.41 10.38
N ASP A 176 -12.99 -3.84 9.45
CA ASP A 176 -13.47 -3.39 8.14
C ASP A 176 -13.37 -4.50 7.09
N GLY A 177 -12.73 -5.61 7.46
CA GLY A 177 -12.47 -6.75 6.58
C GLY A 177 -11.20 -6.58 5.77
N ASP A 178 -10.36 -5.61 6.15
CA ASP A 178 -9.05 -5.39 5.56
C ASP A 178 -7.99 -6.18 6.31
N ASN A 179 -6.89 -6.49 5.62
CA ASN A 179 -5.76 -7.21 6.20
C ASN A 179 -4.50 -6.40 5.92
N VAL A 180 -3.36 -6.84 6.46
CA VAL A 180 -2.10 -6.10 6.31
C VAL A 180 -1.74 -5.86 4.85
N LEU A 181 -2.06 -6.79 3.94
CA LEU A 181 -1.81 -6.59 2.51
C LEU A 181 -2.69 -5.48 1.92
N HIS A 182 -3.96 -5.38 2.31
CA HIS A 182 -4.83 -4.25 1.91
C HIS A 182 -4.29 -2.93 2.45
N LEU A 183 -3.91 -2.88 3.73
CA LEU A 183 -3.34 -1.70 4.38
C LEU A 183 -2.04 -1.25 3.71
N LEU A 184 -1.20 -2.21 3.29
CA LEU A 184 0.00 -1.94 2.51
C LEU A 184 -0.28 -1.42 1.10
N MET A 185 -1.52 -1.48 0.59
CA MET A 185 -1.92 -0.84 -0.67
C MET A 185 -2.49 0.56 -0.45
N ASP A 186 -2.88 0.89 0.77
CA ASP A 186 -3.41 2.21 1.06
C ASP A 186 -2.31 3.26 0.91
N THR A 187 -2.71 4.45 0.48
CA THR A 187 -1.80 5.59 0.29
C THR A 187 -2.50 6.81 0.82
N ASP A 188 -1.94 7.38 1.88
CA ASP A 188 -2.41 8.66 2.38
C ASP A 188 -2.24 9.75 1.32
N ASP A 189 -3.10 10.76 1.35
CA ASP A 189 -3.20 11.84 0.35
C ASP A 189 -2.19 12.98 0.57
N HIS A 190 -1.15 12.76 1.39
CA HIS A 190 -0.12 13.76 1.67
C HIS A 190 0.81 14.01 0.47
N GLN A 191 0.51 15.09 -0.26
CA GLN A 191 1.00 15.41 -1.61
C GLN A 191 2.53 15.50 -1.78
N GLU A 192 3.28 15.80 -0.73
CA GLU A 192 4.67 16.27 -0.85
C GLU A 192 5.73 15.15 -0.83
N GLN A 193 5.39 13.92 -0.42
CA GLN A 193 6.39 12.85 -0.21
C GLN A 193 6.04 11.48 -0.81
N HIS A 194 5.01 11.39 -1.65
CA HIS A 194 4.47 10.11 -2.10
C HIS A 194 5.47 9.13 -2.73
N GLU A 195 6.48 9.59 -3.47
CA GLU A 195 7.44 8.68 -4.12
C GLU A 195 8.32 7.96 -3.09
N ALA A 196 8.83 8.67 -2.09
CA ALA A 196 9.63 8.08 -1.01
C ALA A 196 8.81 7.13 -0.14
N VAL A 197 7.55 7.50 0.13
CA VAL A 197 6.60 6.63 0.84
C VAL A 197 6.34 5.35 0.02
N ASP A 198 5.98 5.49 -1.25
CA ASP A 198 5.69 4.35 -2.14
C ASP A 198 6.89 3.39 -2.24
N ASP A 199 8.12 3.92 -2.24
CA ASP A 199 9.34 3.12 -2.22
C ASP A 199 9.49 2.29 -0.93
N LYS A 200 9.19 2.86 0.24
CA LYS A 200 9.22 2.12 1.52
C LYS A 200 8.22 0.98 1.53
N TYR A 201 6.98 1.23 1.10
CA TYR A 201 5.96 0.20 0.94
C TYR A 201 6.38 -0.88 -0.06
N LEU A 202 6.95 -0.47 -1.20
CA LEU A 202 7.48 -1.40 -2.20
C LEU A 202 8.59 -2.30 -1.61
N GLN A 203 9.53 -1.74 -0.83
CA GLN A 203 10.57 -2.55 -0.19
C GLN A 203 9.99 -3.60 0.74
N ALA A 204 8.97 -3.26 1.54
CA ALA A 204 8.30 -4.23 2.41
C ALA A 204 7.63 -5.35 1.59
N LEU A 205 6.90 -5.02 0.51
CA LEU A 205 6.30 -6.03 -0.38
C LEU A 205 7.35 -6.93 -1.04
N ILE A 206 8.50 -6.39 -1.44
CA ILE A 206 9.62 -7.17 -2.00
C ILE A 206 10.16 -8.14 -0.94
N LYS A 207 10.39 -7.68 0.30
CA LYS A 207 10.84 -8.54 1.40
C LYS A 207 9.81 -9.63 1.72
N LEU A 208 8.52 -9.30 1.80
CA LEU A 208 7.44 -10.27 2.00
C LEU A 208 7.41 -11.33 0.89
N ARG A 209 7.63 -10.93 -0.36
CA ARG A 209 7.75 -11.86 -1.49
C ARG A 209 8.99 -12.77 -1.37
N GLN A 210 10.13 -12.23 -0.97
CA GLN A 210 11.38 -13.00 -0.79
C GLN A 210 11.25 -14.04 0.32
N LEU A 211 10.43 -13.76 1.34
CA LEU A 211 10.10 -14.66 2.44
C LEU A 211 8.97 -15.65 2.10
N ASP A 212 8.46 -15.67 0.86
CA ASP A 212 7.30 -16.46 0.42
C ASP A 212 6.00 -16.18 1.21
N LEU A 213 5.92 -15.00 1.83
CA LEU A 213 4.75 -14.56 2.60
C LEU A 213 3.74 -13.80 1.74
N LEU A 214 4.19 -13.06 0.72
CA LEU A 214 3.34 -12.52 -0.32
C LEU A 214 3.40 -13.45 -1.54
N LYS A 215 2.25 -13.94 -1.97
CA LYS A 215 2.09 -14.88 -3.08
C LYS A 215 1.42 -14.20 -4.26
N LYS A 216 1.64 -14.76 -5.45
CA LYS A 216 1.06 -14.22 -6.68
C LYS A 216 -0.47 -14.23 -6.62
N GLU A 217 -1.03 -15.30 -6.06
CA GLU A 217 -2.47 -15.52 -5.92
C GLU A 217 -3.13 -14.48 -5.02
N ASP A 218 -2.38 -13.87 -4.09
CA ASP A 218 -2.90 -12.83 -3.19
C ASP A 218 -3.32 -11.58 -3.95
N ILE A 219 -2.58 -11.23 -5.02
CA ILE A 219 -2.87 -10.04 -5.84
C ILE A 219 -4.30 -10.07 -6.33
N GLN A 220 -4.75 -11.24 -6.77
CA GLN A 220 -6.11 -11.45 -7.24
C GLN A 220 -7.09 -11.74 -6.09
N SER A 221 -6.69 -12.57 -5.11
CA SER A 221 -7.58 -13.02 -4.04
C SER A 221 -8.04 -11.89 -3.13
N TYR A 222 -7.21 -10.86 -2.99
CA TYR A 222 -7.43 -9.70 -2.14
C TYR A 222 -7.59 -8.40 -2.94
N ASP A 223 -7.85 -8.48 -4.26
CA ASP A 223 -8.07 -7.32 -5.12
C ASP A 223 -7.01 -6.19 -4.91
N LEU A 224 -5.74 -6.56 -4.66
CA LEU A 224 -4.71 -5.61 -4.20
C LEU A 224 -4.46 -4.49 -5.22
N LEU A 225 -4.56 -4.84 -6.50
CA LEU A 225 -4.41 -3.89 -7.60
C LEU A 225 -5.56 -2.86 -7.65
N HIS A 226 -6.77 -3.27 -7.24
CA HIS A 226 -7.92 -2.36 -7.13
C HIS A 226 -7.72 -1.39 -5.98
N CYS A 227 -7.18 -1.87 -4.85
CA CYS A 227 -6.89 -1.04 -3.68
C CYS A 227 -5.94 0.11 -4.02
N LEU A 228 -4.83 -0.17 -4.71
CA LEU A 228 -3.89 0.87 -5.20
C LEU A 228 -4.53 1.90 -6.14
N CYS A 229 -5.65 1.55 -6.79
CA CYS A 229 -6.33 2.45 -7.72
C CYS A 229 -7.39 3.34 -7.06
N ILE A 230 -7.67 3.19 -5.76
CA ILE A 230 -8.75 3.92 -5.07
C ILE A 230 -8.26 5.23 -4.43
N GLY A 231 -6.97 5.32 -4.07
CA GLY A 231 -6.37 6.50 -3.42
C GLY A 231 -6.28 7.75 -4.30
N GLY A 232 -6.10 8.93 -3.67
CA GLY A 232 -5.97 10.20 -4.39
C GLY A 232 -4.64 10.33 -5.14
N THR A 233 -3.56 9.79 -4.58
CA THR A 233 -2.27 9.66 -5.27
C THR A 233 -2.06 8.25 -5.81
N PHE A 234 -1.47 8.15 -7.00
CA PHE A 234 -1.23 6.88 -7.68
C PHE A 234 0.15 6.30 -7.29
N PRO A 235 0.21 5.19 -6.54
CA PRO A 235 1.45 4.54 -6.12
C PRO A 235 2.08 3.75 -7.27
N GLU A 236 2.79 4.44 -8.17
CA GLU A 236 3.27 3.87 -9.43
C GLU A 236 4.25 2.71 -9.25
N ASN A 237 5.12 2.74 -8.24
CA ASN A 237 6.15 1.74 -8.04
C ASN A 237 5.55 0.43 -7.49
N ARG A 238 4.67 0.51 -6.49
CA ARG A 238 3.88 -0.65 -6.03
C ARG A 238 3.00 -1.20 -7.14
N TYR A 239 2.27 -0.35 -7.84
CA TYR A 239 1.37 -0.75 -8.93
C TYR A 239 2.13 -1.51 -10.02
N LYS A 240 3.27 -0.96 -10.46
CA LYS A 240 4.15 -1.59 -11.44
C LYS A 240 4.60 -2.97 -10.94
N MET A 241 5.10 -3.07 -9.71
CA MET A 241 5.57 -4.35 -9.15
C MET A 241 4.47 -5.43 -9.23
N LEU A 242 3.23 -5.11 -8.83
CA LEU A 242 2.12 -6.07 -8.84
C LEU A 242 1.72 -6.46 -10.26
N VAL A 243 1.61 -5.51 -11.19
CA VAL A 243 1.26 -5.81 -12.59
C VAL A 243 2.34 -6.62 -13.29
N GLU A 244 3.61 -6.29 -13.08
CA GLU A 244 4.71 -7.06 -13.68
C GLU A 244 4.77 -8.48 -13.12
N TRP A 245 4.30 -8.71 -11.89
CA TRP A 245 4.20 -10.03 -11.27
C TRP A 245 2.97 -10.83 -11.72
N ASP A 246 1.79 -10.19 -11.78
CA ASP A 246 0.58 -10.80 -12.31
C ASP A 246 -0.25 -9.87 -13.22
N PRO A 247 0.03 -9.86 -14.54
CA PRO A 247 -0.71 -9.03 -15.48
C PRO A 247 -2.21 -9.34 -15.54
N ASN A 248 -2.64 -10.56 -15.18
CA ASN A 248 -4.06 -10.94 -15.28
C ASN A 248 -4.95 -10.13 -14.34
N ALA A 249 -4.39 -9.62 -13.23
CA ALA A 249 -5.09 -8.75 -12.28
C ALA A 249 -5.64 -7.47 -12.94
N LEU A 250 -5.03 -6.98 -14.03
CA LEU A 250 -5.53 -5.83 -14.81
C LEU A 250 -6.92 -6.05 -15.42
N THR A 251 -7.29 -7.31 -15.65
CA THR A 251 -8.56 -7.69 -16.28
C THR A 251 -9.55 -8.28 -15.29
N GLN A 252 -9.13 -8.47 -14.03
CA GLN A 252 -9.98 -9.00 -12.99
C GLN A 252 -11.01 -7.96 -12.56
N THR A 253 -12.23 -8.42 -12.36
CA THR A 253 -13.30 -7.61 -11.79
C THR A 253 -13.39 -7.83 -10.29
N ASP A 254 -13.50 -6.75 -9.52
CA ASP A 254 -13.81 -6.82 -8.08
C ASP A 254 -15.25 -7.30 -7.84
N ARG A 255 -15.65 -7.35 -6.56
CA ARG A 255 -17.03 -7.68 -6.15
C ARG A 255 -18.14 -6.81 -6.77
N PHE A 256 -17.82 -5.66 -7.34
CA PHE A 256 -18.74 -4.75 -8.01
C PHE A 256 -18.69 -4.84 -9.55
N GLY A 257 -17.93 -5.79 -10.08
CA GLY A 257 -17.72 -5.95 -11.51
C GLY A 257 -16.77 -4.91 -12.11
N ARG A 258 -15.97 -4.21 -11.30
CA ARG A 258 -15.05 -3.14 -11.74
C ARG A 258 -13.66 -3.69 -12.01
N VAL A 259 -13.04 -3.29 -13.12
CA VAL A 259 -11.59 -3.53 -13.34
C VAL A 259 -10.78 -2.43 -12.66
N PRO A 260 -9.46 -2.57 -12.44
CA PRO A 260 -8.63 -1.54 -11.81
C PRO A 260 -8.77 -0.15 -12.47
N LEU A 261 -8.93 -0.10 -13.80
CA LEU A 261 -9.17 1.14 -14.53
C LEU A 261 -10.49 1.84 -14.13
N ASN A 262 -11.52 1.10 -13.70
CA ASN A 262 -12.75 1.67 -13.12
C ASN A 262 -12.52 2.19 -11.69
N CYS A 263 -11.72 1.51 -10.88
CA CYS A 263 -11.48 1.92 -9.49
C CYS A 263 -10.84 3.30 -9.42
N SER A 264 -10.00 3.62 -10.41
CA SER A 264 -9.44 4.96 -10.60
C SER A 264 -10.47 6.09 -10.84
N MET A 265 -11.75 5.78 -10.78
CA MET A 265 -12.85 6.69 -11.11
C MET A 265 -13.95 6.70 -10.04
N VAL A 266 -13.89 5.89 -8.98
CA VAL A 266 -15.01 5.80 -8.01
C VAL A 266 -14.65 6.38 -6.63
N GLY A 267 -13.38 6.70 -6.37
CA GLY A 267 -12.96 7.40 -5.15
C GLY A 267 -13.68 8.76 -5.01
N GLY A 268 -14.11 9.10 -3.79
CA GLY A 268 -14.89 10.30 -3.48
C GLY A 268 -14.15 11.62 -3.74
N PHE A 269 -13.89 12.42 -2.71
CA PHE A 269 -13.16 13.68 -2.86
C PHE A 269 -11.73 13.50 -3.37
N ASN A 270 -11.18 12.29 -3.19
CA ASN A 270 -9.80 11.92 -3.57
C ASN A 270 -9.82 11.08 -4.84
N ALA A 271 -10.65 11.49 -5.80
CA ALA A 271 -10.77 10.77 -7.06
C ALA A 271 -9.42 10.86 -7.80
N PRO A 272 -8.83 9.77 -8.29
CA PRO A 272 -7.41 9.76 -8.62
C PRO A 272 -7.02 10.69 -9.76
N THR A 273 -5.72 10.86 -9.95
CA THR A 273 -5.18 11.79 -10.95
C THR A 273 -5.36 11.25 -12.37
N ILE A 274 -5.32 12.16 -13.36
CA ILE A 274 -5.29 11.75 -14.77
C ILE A 274 -4.04 10.91 -15.10
N GLN A 275 -2.98 11.05 -14.31
CA GLN A 275 -1.76 10.24 -14.43
C GLN A 275 -2.05 8.80 -14.04
N GLY A 276 -2.76 8.55 -12.92
CA GLY A 276 -3.19 7.20 -12.55
C GLY A 276 -4.01 6.52 -13.64
N PHE A 277 -4.97 7.22 -14.25
CA PHE A 277 -5.70 6.73 -15.42
C PHE A 277 -4.77 6.35 -16.58
N GLN A 278 -3.84 7.24 -16.92
CA GLN A 278 -2.89 7.01 -18.01
C GLN A 278 -2.01 5.78 -17.71
N SER A 279 -1.47 5.68 -16.51
CA SER A 279 -0.59 4.57 -16.10
C SER A 279 -1.34 3.24 -16.14
N VAL A 280 -2.51 3.13 -15.52
CA VAL A 280 -3.33 1.91 -15.55
C VAL A 280 -3.67 1.50 -17.00
N PHE A 281 -4.08 2.46 -17.83
CA PHE A 281 -4.39 2.18 -19.24
C PHE A 281 -3.15 1.75 -20.04
N GLU A 282 -2.01 2.40 -19.83
CA GLU A 282 -0.75 2.06 -20.46
C GLU A 282 -0.31 0.64 -20.13
N TYR A 283 -0.39 0.21 -18.87
CA TYR A 283 -0.12 -1.17 -18.47
C TYR A 283 -1.12 -2.16 -19.10
N GLY A 284 -2.40 -1.78 -19.19
CA GLY A 284 -3.41 -2.54 -19.92
C GLY A 284 -3.04 -2.80 -21.38
N ILE A 285 -2.54 -1.77 -22.09
CA ILE A 285 -2.08 -1.92 -23.48
C ILE A 285 -0.74 -2.66 -23.57
N ARG A 286 0.18 -2.43 -22.64
CA ARG A 286 1.50 -3.10 -22.61
C ARG A 286 1.37 -4.61 -22.53
N TYR A 287 0.52 -5.11 -21.64
CA TYR A 287 0.33 -6.55 -21.42
C TYR A 287 -0.78 -7.16 -22.28
N PHE A 288 -1.78 -6.37 -22.68
CA PHE A 288 -2.89 -6.81 -23.52
C PHE A 288 -3.11 -5.89 -24.73
N PRO A 289 -2.16 -5.81 -25.69
CA PRO A 289 -2.17 -4.83 -26.78
C PRO A 289 -3.31 -4.99 -27.80
N LYS A 290 -4.14 -6.02 -27.64
CA LYS A 290 -5.25 -6.37 -28.54
C LYS A 290 -6.59 -5.94 -27.91
N LYS A 291 -7.67 -6.65 -28.27
CA LYS A 291 -9.03 -6.45 -27.76
C LYS A 291 -9.06 -6.22 -26.25
N LYS A 292 -8.42 -7.10 -25.47
CA LYS A 292 -8.50 -7.12 -24.00
C LYS A 292 -8.05 -5.80 -23.35
N GLY A 293 -6.94 -5.21 -23.76
CA GLY A 293 -6.47 -3.94 -23.18
C GLY A 293 -7.35 -2.76 -23.59
N ILE A 294 -7.80 -2.73 -24.85
CA ILE A 294 -8.70 -1.69 -25.34
C ILE A 294 -10.08 -1.79 -24.66
N SER A 295 -10.59 -3.00 -24.43
CA SER A 295 -11.90 -3.21 -23.79
C SER A 295 -11.94 -2.69 -22.37
N LEU A 296 -10.80 -2.56 -21.66
CA LEU A 296 -10.76 -1.97 -20.32
C LEU A 296 -11.38 -0.56 -20.29
N LEU A 297 -11.19 0.25 -21.34
CA LEU A 297 -11.76 1.60 -21.43
C LEU A 297 -13.30 1.63 -21.46
N PHE A 298 -13.89 0.54 -21.92
CA PHE A 298 -15.30 0.45 -22.24
C PHE A 298 -16.04 -0.61 -21.45
N HIS A 299 -15.32 -1.26 -20.53
CA HIS A 299 -15.87 -2.18 -19.55
C HIS A 299 -16.97 -1.47 -18.78
N LYS A 300 -18.19 -2.01 -18.86
CA LYS A 300 -19.35 -1.49 -18.16
C LYS A 300 -19.56 -2.33 -16.90
N PRO A 301 -19.08 -1.87 -15.73
CA PRO A 301 -19.37 -2.55 -14.48
C PRO A 301 -20.86 -2.38 -14.14
N ASN A 302 -21.26 -2.75 -12.93
CA ASN A 302 -22.60 -2.43 -12.42
C ASN A 302 -22.87 -0.91 -12.31
N SER A 303 -21.87 -0.06 -12.56
CA SER A 303 -22.02 1.38 -12.66
C SER A 303 -22.59 1.80 -14.04
N LEU A 304 -23.19 2.99 -14.09
CA LEU A 304 -23.80 3.51 -15.32
C LEU A 304 -22.78 3.98 -16.36
N LEU A 305 -21.49 4.14 -16.00
CA LEU A 305 -20.47 4.78 -16.85
C LEU A 305 -19.24 3.88 -17.04
N THR A 306 -18.72 3.84 -18.26
CA THR A 306 -17.43 3.21 -18.56
C THR A 306 -16.26 4.07 -18.06
N PRO A 307 -15.05 3.51 -17.89
CA PRO A 307 -13.85 4.29 -17.54
C PRO A 307 -13.61 5.46 -18.50
N PHE A 308 -13.79 5.24 -19.81
CA PHE A 308 -13.66 6.30 -20.80
C PHE A 308 -14.66 7.44 -20.59
N GLN A 309 -15.96 7.12 -20.43
CA GLN A 309 -17.01 8.11 -20.22
C GLN A 309 -16.75 8.91 -18.95
N TYR A 310 -16.37 8.22 -17.87
CA TYR A 310 -16.06 8.87 -16.61
C TYR A 310 -14.83 9.80 -16.76
N ALA A 311 -13.73 9.31 -17.30
CA ALA A 311 -12.51 10.10 -17.49
C ALA A 311 -12.78 11.34 -18.37
N CYS A 312 -13.57 11.18 -19.45
CA CYS A 312 -13.96 12.29 -20.31
C CYS A 312 -14.80 13.34 -19.57
N LYS A 313 -15.72 12.91 -18.71
CA LYS A 313 -16.54 13.80 -17.87
C LYS A 313 -15.68 14.56 -16.86
N LYS A 314 -14.67 13.91 -16.27
CA LYS A 314 -13.83 14.48 -15.21
C LYS A 314 -12.71 15.38 -15.74
N TYR A 315 -11.95 14.92 -16.75
CA TYR A 315 -10.74 15.61 -17.22
C TYR A 315 -10.88 16.29 -18.59
N GLY A 316 -12.05 16.17 -19.22
CA GLY A 316 -12.32 16.66 -20.56
C GLY A 316 -11.99 15.63 -21.64
N GLY A 317 -12.92 15.48 -22.58
CA GLY A 317 -12.86 14.45 -23.62
C GLY A 317 -11.62 14.54 -24.51
N GLU A 318 -11.21 15.74 -24.93
CA GLU A 318 -10.05 15.92 -25.80
C GLU A 318 -8.73 15.54 -25.12
N LYS A 319 -8.59 15.82 -23.81
CA LYS A 319 -7.40 15.44 -23.03
C LYS A 319 -7.30 13.92 -22.92
N VAL A 320 -8.40 13.25 -22.61
CA VAL A 320 -8.46 11.78 -22.51
C VAL A 320 -8.25 11.11 -23.86
N LYS A 321 -8.91 11.58 -24.93
CA LYS A 321 -8.69 11.10 -26.30
C LYS A 321 -7.22 11.22 -26.70
N LYS A 322 -6.55 12.33 -26.35
CA LYS A 322 -5.12 12.51 -26.63
C LYS A 322 -4.27 11.46 -25.90
N ILE A 323 -4.49 11.24 -24.60
CA ILE A 323 -3.77 10.21 -23.83
C ILE A 323 -3.92 8.82 -24.46
N ILE A 324 -5.15 8.47 -24.86
CA ILE A 324 -5.43 7.18 -25.50
C ILE A 324 -4.70 7.08 -26.84
N LYS A 325 -4.77 8.11 -27.69
CA LYS A 325 -4.07 8.15 -28.98
C LYS A 325 -2.56 8.05 -28.82
N ASP A 326 -1.97 8.81 -27.91
CA ASP A 326 -0.54 8.83 -27.64
C ASP A 326 -0.07 7.46 -27.14
N THR A 327 -0.82 6.84 -26.22
CA THR A 327 -0.53 5.50 -25.70
C THR A 327 -0.60 4.44 -26.80
N LEU A 328 -1.69 4.41 -27.57
CA LEU A 328 -1.83 3.46 -28.68
C LEU A 328 -0.74 3.66 -29.75
N ALA A 329 -0.35 4.90 -30.05
CA ALA A 329 0.72 5.20 -31.00
C ALA A 329 2.10 4.71 -30.51
N ARG A 330 2.39 4.79 -29.20
CA ARG A 330 3.62 4.23 -28.60
C ARG A 330 3.72 2.72 -28.84
N TYR A 331 2.65 1.98 -28.58
CA TYR A 331 2.64 0.51 -28.66
C TYR A 331 2.35 -0.05 -30.07
N SER A 332 1.76 0.73 -30.98
CA SER A 332 1.53 0.31 -32.38
C SER A 332 2.83 0.02 -33.13
N ARG A 333 3.97 0.61 -32.70
CA ARG A 333 5.28 0.35 -33.30
C ARG A 333 5.83 -1.03 -32.94
N SER A 334 5.55 -1.51 -31.73
CA SER A 334 6.07 -2.79 -31.22
C SER A 334 5.12 -3.95 -31.49
N THR A 335 3.82 -3.70 -31.60
CA THR A 335 2.81 -4.73 -31.83
C THR A 335 1.71 -4.17 -32.71
N PRO A 336 1.51 -4.68 -33.95
CA PRO A 336 0.44 -4.21 -34.81
C PRO A 336 -0.92 -4.39 -34.13
N ILE A 337 -1.55 -3.27 -33.76
CA ILE A 337 -2.89 -3.26 -33.20
C ILE A 337 -3.86 -3.32 -34.38
N ASN A 338 -4.49 -4.48 -34.62
CA ASN A 338 -5.58 -4.56 -35.58
C ASN A 338 -6.80 -3.82 -35.01
N SER A 339 -6.85 -2.51 -35.27
CA SER A 339 -7.88 -1.62 -34.74
C SER A 339 -9.28 -2.01 -35.22
N ALA A 340 -9.43 -2.56 -36.43
CA ALA A 340 -10.71 -3.01 -36.96
C ALA A 340 -11.25 -4.23 -36.19
N ASP A 341 -10.41 -5.24 -35.97
CA ASP A 341 -10.79 -6.43 -35.18
C ASP A 341 -11.09 -6.08 -33.72
N ALA A 342 -10.32 -5.15 -33.13
CA ALA A 342 -10.55 -4.70 -31.76
C ALA A 342 -11.92 -4.01 -31.62
N VAL A 343 -12.30 -3.15 -32.57
CA VAL A 343 -13.60 -2.46 -32.58
C VAL A 343 -14.74 -3.45 -32.84
N LEU A 344 -14.60 -4.34 -33.82
CA LEU A 344 -15.61 -5.37 -34.11
C LEU A 344 -15.82 -6.27 -32.90
N SER A 345 -14.73 -6.71 -32.27
CA SER A 345 -14.82 -7.57 -31.10
C SER A 345 -15.42 -6.86 -29.89
N ALA A 346 -15.16 -5.56 -29.72
CA ALA A 346 -15.78 -4.72 -28.70
C ALA A 346 -17.29 -4.55 -28.94
N ALA A 347 -17.72 -4.40 -30.20
CA ALA A 347 -19.13 -4.27 -30.56
C ALA A 347 -19.96 -5.55 -30.33
N ILE A 348 -19.32 -6.72 -30.31
CA ILE A 348 -19.96 -8.02 -30.04
C ILE A 348 -19.99 -8.33 -28.54
N ASP A 349 -19.19 -7.64 -27.73
CA ASP A 349 -19.06 -7.91 -26.30
C ASP A 349 -20.16 -7.18 -25.52
N GLU A 350 -21.09 -7.92 -24.91
CA GLU A 350 -22.21 -7.34 -24.16
C GLU A 350 -21.75 -6.53 -22.93
N SER A 351 -20.53 -6.77 -22.46
CA SER A 351 -19.90 -6.01 -21.37
C SER A 351 -19.35 -4.65 -21.80
N VAL A 352 -19.32 -4.37 -23.11
CA VAL A 352 -18.70 -3.18 -23.70
C VAL A 352 -19.76 -2.21 -24.24
N HIS A 353 -19.71 -0.95 -23.80
CA HIS A 353 -20.66 0.07 -24.29
C HIS A 353 -20.34 0.49 -25.74
N LEU A 354 -21.38 0.68 -26.57
CA LEU A 354 -21.26 1.07 -27.99
C LEU A 354 -20.65 2.45 -28.27
N ASP A 355 -20.31 3.22 -27.23
CA ASP A 355 -19.68 4.54 -27.36
C ASP A 355 -18.31 4.45 -28.06
N VAL A 356 -17.70 3.26 -28.05
CA VAL A 356 -16.51 2.87 -28.84
C VAL A 356 -16.65 3.28 -30.31
N ILE A 357 -17.84 3.06 -30.89
CA ILE A 357 -18.06 3.19 -32.33
C ILE A 357 -18.00 4.67 -32.74
N ARG A 358 -18.45 5.58 -31.86
CA ARG A 358 -18.52 7.01 -32.17
C ARG A 358 -17.16 7.71 -32.18
N VAL A 359 -16.27 7.34 -31.26
CA VAL A 359 -14.93 7.97 -31.12
C VAL A 359 -14.02 7.67 -32.31
N ARG A 360 -14.17 6.49 -32.94
CA ARG A 360 -13.32 6.09 -34.07
C ARG A 360 -13.71 6.80 -35.37
N VAL A 361 -15.01 6.92 -35.65
CA VAL A 361 -15.52 7.55 -36.88
C VAL A 361 -15.02 8.99 -37.03
N GLU A 362 -14.97 9.77 -35.95
CA GLU A 362 -14.45 11.15 -35.97
C GLU A 362 -12.95 11.26 -36.28
N SER A 363 -12.16 10.23 -35.94
CA SER A 363 -10.70 10.26 -36.14
C SER A 363 -10.29 9.96 -37.57
N ASP A 364 -11.08 9.15 -38.30
CA ASP A 364 -10.82 8.83 -39.71
C ASP A 364 -11.48 9.86 -40.65
N SER A 365 -12.52 10.58 -40.22
CA SER A 365 -13.16 11.64 -41.02
C SER A 365 -12.34 12.93 -41.11
N ASN A 366 -11.41 13.18 -40.19
CA ASN A 366 -10.54 14.37 -40.22
C ASN A 366 -9.29 14.22 -41.10
N THR A 367 -9.12 13.07 -41.76
CA THR A 367 -8.07 12.83 -42.77
C THR A 367 -8.59 12.95 -44.21
N ALA A 368 -9.69 13.69 -44.44
CA ALA A 368 -10.09 14.03 -45.80
C ALA A 368 -8.99 14.90 -46.45
N PRO A 369 -8.37 14.46 -47.56
CA PRO A 369 -7.39 15.28 -48.26
C PRO A 369 -8.12 16.48 -48.87
N THR A 370 -7.60 17.68 -48.63
CA THR A 370 -7.96 18.88 -49.39
C THR A 370 -7.52 18.66 -50.85
N THR A 371 -8.40 18.08 -51.66
CA THR A 371 -8.13 17.80 -53.07
C THR A 371 -8.22 19.08 -53.88
N THR A 372 -7.06 19.67 -54.21
CA THR A 372 -6.87 20.40 -55.46
C THR A 372 -6.25 19.46 -56.49
N THR A 373 -7.11 18.99 -57.39
CA THR A 373 -6.92 18.56 -58.79
C THR A 373 -5.49 18.31 -59.29
N THR A 374 -5.13 17.04 -59.56
CA THR A 374 -4.91 16.52 -60.95
C THR A 374 -4.47 15.04 -60.98
N SER A 375 -5.27 14.23 -61.71
CA SER A 375 -4.85 13.18 -62.64
C SER A 375 -4.06 11.92 -62.18
N SER A 376 -4.82 10.81 -62.07
CA SER A 376 -4.54 9.47 -62.65
C SER A 376 -3.49 8.53 -62.01
N LYS A 377 -3.94 7.54 -61.20
CA LYS A 377 -3.90 6.08 -61.52
C LYS A 377 -4.43 5.19 -60.37
N ARG A 378 -5.29 4.22 -60.75
CA ARG A 378 -5.68 2.91 -60.14
C ARG A 378 -5.44 2.69 -58.63
N ARG A 379 -6.50 2.69 -57.80
CA ARG A 379 -7.36 1.55 -57.38
C ARG A 379 -6.62 0.43 -56.64
N ASP A 380 -6.73 0.43 -55.32
CA ASP A 380 -7.39 -0.60 -54.52
C ASP A 380 -7.62 -0.03 -53.11
N GLU A 381 -8.87 0.30 -52.75
CA GLU A 381 -9.25 0.56 -51.37
C GLU A 381 -10.76 0.31 -51.19
N THR A 382 -11.06 -0.68 -50.35
CA THR A 382 -12.39 -1.18 -49.99
C THR A 382 -13.11 -0.16 -49.11
N PHE A 383 -14.17 0.43 -49.65
CA PHE A 383 -15.14 1.23 -48.92
C PHE A 383 -16.06 0.32 -48.09
N LEU A 384 -16.19 0.59 -46.79
CA LEU A 384 -17.27 0.08 -45.94
C LEU A 384 -17.96 1.27 -45.26
N ASP A 385 -19.03 1.76 -45.90
CA ASP A 385 -20.07 2.55 -45.23
C ASP A 385 -20.95 1.58 -44.44
N ILE A 386 -21.04 1.76 -43.11
CA ILE A 386 -21.99 1.02 -42.27
C ILE A 386 -22.96 2.01 -41.60
N TYR A 387 -24.24 1.65 -41.74
CA TYR A 387 -25.47 2.37 -41.39
C TYR A 387 -25.55 2.94 -39.97
N SER A 388 -26.21 4.10 -39.85
CA SER A 388 -26.84 4.55 -38.60
C SER A 388 -27.95 3.59 -38.18
N PHE A 389 -27.77 2.90 -37.05
CA PHE A 389 -28.81 2.09 -36.41
C PHE A 389 -29.56 2.93 -35.38
N ARG A 390 -30.86 3.15 -35.61
CA ARG A 390 -31.76 3.87 -34.71
C ARG A 390 -32.32 2.85 -33.71
N VAL A 391 -31.74 2.78 -32.52
CA VAL A 391 -32.27 1.92 -31.44
C VAL A 391 -33.48 2.59 -30.81
N GLY A 392 -34.66 2.02 -31.04
CA GLY A 392 -35.89 2.36 -30.34
C GLY A 392 -35.83 1.87 -28.90
N SER A 393 -35.99 2.78 -27.95
CA SER A 393 -36.13 2.46 -26.54
C SER A 393 -37.48 1.77 -26.30
N THR A 394 -37.45 0.55 -25.76
CA THR A 394 -38.61 0.00 -25.05
C THR A 394 -38.14 -0.62 -23.74
N ILE A 395 -38.71 -0.08 -22.67
CA ILE A 395 -38.59 -0.43 -21.26
C ILE A 395 -39.10 -1.86 -21.06
N TYR A 396 -38.38 -2.69 -20.30
CA TYR A 396 -38.97 -3.62 -19.33
C TYR A 396 -37.87 -4.15 -18.40
N SER A 397 -38.03 -3.89 -17.10
CA SER A 397 -37.17 -4.38 -16.03
C SER A 397 -37.99 -5.36 -15.19
N PRO A 398 -37.57 -6.62 -14.97
CA PRO A 398 -38.14 -7.44 -13.93
C PRO A 398 -37.33 -7.26 -12.63
N ALA A 399 -38.07 -7.00 -11.55
CA ALA A 399 -37.55 -6.96 -10.19
C ALA A 399 -36.83 -8.26 -9.84
N LEU A 400 -35.57 -8.17 -9.44
CA LEU A 400 -34.84 -9.27 -8.84
C LEU A 400 -35.19 -9.33 -7.34
N GLN A 401 -35.89 -10.39 -6.95
CA GLN A 401 -36.02 -10.80 -5.56
C GLN A 401 -34.66 -11.33 -5.07
N ILE A 402 -34.10 -10.66 -4.07
CA ILE A 402 -32.92 -11.13 -3.34
C ILE A 402 -33.44 -12.08 -2.25
N HIS A 403 -33.12 -13.38 -2.37
CA HIS A 403 -33.23 -14.33 -1.28
C HIS A 403 -31.95 -14.30 -0.43
N PRO A 404 -32.03 -14.23 0.91
CA PRO A 404 -30.90 -14.42 1.79
C PRO A 404 -30.82 -15.88 2.26
N ALA A 405 -29.67 -16.51 2.07
CA ALA A 405 -29.20 -17.71 2.76
C ALA A 405 -27.66 -17.70 2.60
N ILE A 406 -26.80 -17.91 3.59
CA ILE A 406 -26.76 -18.91 4.66
C ILE A 406 -25.93 -18.27 5.80
N ALA A 407 -26.52 -17.98 6.95
CA ALA A 407 -26.44 -18.76 8.20
C ALA A 407 -25.05 -18.78 8.87
N SER A 408 -24.93 -17.97 9.92
CA SER A 408 -23.93 -18.04 10.97
C SER A 408 -24.04 -19.37 11.72
N ASN A 409 -22.93 -20.08 11.84
CA ASN A 409 -22.78 -21.15 12.83
C ASN A 409 -22.00 -20.59 14.01
N ASN A 410 -22.73 -20.34 15.09
CA ASN A 410 -22.21 -20.03 16.41
C ASN A 410 -22.72 -21.14 17.35
N PRO A 411 -21.86 -21.97 17.97
CA PRO A 411 -22.27 -22.74 19.12
C PRO A 411 -21.62 -22.16 20.37
N SER A 412 -22.42 -21.45 21.15
CA SER A 412 -22.14 -21.17 22.55
C SER A 412 -22.95 -22.14 23.42
N SER A 413 -22.27 -22.64 24.46
CA SER A 413 -22.76 -23.35 25.65
C SER A 413 -23.04 -24.86 25.57
N MET A 414 -22.23 -25.64 26.29
CA MET A 414 -22.76 -26.42 27.42
C MET A 414 -21.67 -26.70 28.47
N VAL A 415 -22.05 -26.41 29.71
CA VAL A 415 -21.39 -26.70 31.00
C VAL A 415 -21.84 -28.08 31.50
N GLU A 416 -21.10 -28.62 32.47
CA GLU A 416 -21.25 -29.87 33.28
C GLU A 416 -20.36 -31.02 32.76
N ILE A 417 -19.37 -31.54 33.50
CA ILE A 417 -19.22 -31.83 34.95
C ILE A 417 -17.87 -31.35 35.48
#